data_AF-A0AAD7HTF3-F1
#
_entry.id   AF-A0AAD7HTF3-F1
#
_cell.length_a   1.000
_cell.length_b   1.000
_cell.length_c   1.000
_cell.angle_alpha   90.00
_cell.angle_beta   90.00
_cell.angle_gamma   90.00
#
_symmetry.space_group_name_H-M   'P 1'
#
loop_
_entity.id
_entity.type
_entity.pdbx_description
1 polymer ?
#
loop_
_entity_poly.entity_id
_entity_poly.type
_entity_poly.pdbx_seq_one_letter_code
_entity_poly.pdbx_strand_id
1 'polypeptide(L)'
;MHRDISIGNVLLTLGEPIAYKPFKFEDKILEALWPPASVDGTTIALNGMDIATESPSQTSAQIAKDISALIGKLEIGSKCTAFVTDGDLAVQWATYFDDEHKHAPRFGTPEFMSLALHRAMLENTKYIQSPADDVQSFFWVMLWAVLFNNMDQKRCPREVAWRAEMEGADVRAKGDFTARLNREEFDPEFSGVKYSAVGVQLFPLLQAWWRKQRELEADWGKVLREAKRISPESHARFHLHHYHSFALRGVKDFLEIMDEYRPTLKSYGQFEPPSSSL
;
A
#
# COMPACT_ATOMS: atom_id res chain seq x y z
N MET A 1 5.22 7.58 -9.25
CA MET A 1 4.38 6.49 -8.69
C MET A 1 4.07 5.55 -9.82
N HIS A 2 3.76 4.34 -9.43
CA HIS A 2 4.23 3.18 -10.12
C HIS A 2 3.02 2.44 -10.65
N ARG A 3 3.03 2.18 -11.94
CA ARG A 3 2.08 1.24 -12.51
C ARG A 3 2.40 -0.14 -11.94
N ASP A 4 3.68 -0.47 -11.83
CA ASP A 4 4.09 -1.82 -11.45
C ASP A 4 5.45 -1.84 -10.72
N ILE A 5 5.61 -1.12 -9.58
CA ILE A 5 6.71 -1.55 -8.69
C ILE A 5 6.27 -2.90 -8.13
N SER A 6 6.95 -3.95 -8.60
CA SER A 6 7.12 -5.13 -7.80
C SER A 6 7.90 -4.69 -6.56
N ILE A 7 7.19 -4.36 -5.48
CA ILE A 7 7.82 -4.13 -4.16
C ILE A 7 8.49 -5.46 -3.70
N GLY A 8 8.48 -6.52 -4.52
CA GLY A 8 9.27 -7.73 -4.32
C GLY A 8 10.78 -7.53 -4.49
N ASN A 9 11.24 -6.47 -5.18
CA ASN A 9 12.68 -6.21 -5.38
C ASN A 9 13.22 -5.21 -4.36
N VAL A 10 13.24 -5.65 -3.09
CA VAL A 10 13.84 -4.91 -1.98
C VAL A 10 15.23 -5.44 -1.68
N LEU A 11 16.25 -4.59 -1.86
CA LEU A 11 17.62 -4.88 -1.46
C LEU A 11 17.83 -4.40 -0.03
N LEU A 12 18.06 -5.34 0.89
CA LEU A 12 18.39 -5.03 2.27
C LEU A 12 19.84 -4.53 2.35
N THR A 13 20.08 -3.50 3.18
CA THR A 13 21.45 -3.13 3.55
C THR A 13 22.01 -4.26 4.41
N LEU A 14 23.07 -4.92 3.95
CA LEU A 14 23.75 -5.95 4.73
C LEU A 14 24.48 -5.27 5.90
N GLY A 15 24.08 -5.58 7.14
CA GLY A 15 24.70 -5.05 8.36
C GLY A 15 23.90 -3.94 9.04
N GLU A 16 24.60 -2.94 9.58
CA GLU A 16 23.98 -1.84 10.34
C GLU A 16 23.20 -0.88 9.42
N PRO A 17 22.04 -0.35 9.86
CA PRO A 17 21.30 0.65 9.12
C PRO A 17 22.18 1.87 8.77
N ILE A 18 22.17 2.27 7.51
CA ILE A 18 23.00 3.38 7.02
C ILE A 18 22.32 4.70 7.40
N ALA A 19 23.05 5.65 8.01
CA ALA A 19 22.54 6.99 8.25
C ALA A 19 22.08 7.62 6.93
N TYR A 20 20.85 8.13 6.90
CA TYR A 20 20.24 8.71 5.71
C TYR A 20 19.65 10.08 6.03
N LYS A 21 19.51 10.92 4.99
CA LYS A 21 18.85 12.22 5.15
C LYS A 21 17.44 11.99 5.72
N PRO A 22 17.02 12.74 6.77
CA PRO A 22 15.67 12.63 7.30
C PRO A 22 14.64 12.76 6.19
N PHE A 23 13.64 11.90 6.19
CA PHE A 23 12.52 12.00 5.25
C PHE A 23 11.90 13.40 5.33
N LYS A 24 11.71 14.01 4.16
CA LYS A 24 10.98 15.26 3.97
C LYS A 24 10.24 15.18 2.65
N PHE A 25 9.00 15.64 2.64
CA PHE A 25 8.32 15.92 1.38
C PHE A 25 9.08 17.02 0.64
N GLU A 26 9.34 16.81 -0.64
CA GLU A 26 9.92 17.86 -1.49
C GLU A 26 8.86 18.95 -1.75
N ASP A 27 9.27 20.21 -1.73
CA ASP A 27 8.36 21.35 -1.94
C ASP A 27 7.57 21.22 -3.24
N LYS A 28 8.21 20.69 -4.30
CA LYS A 28 7.55 20.42 -5.59
C LYS A 28 6.42 19.39 -5.51
N ILE A 29 6.54 18.40 -4.62
CA ILE A 29 5.48 17.43 -4.37
C ILE A 29 4.35 18.15 -3.64
N LEU A 30 4.65 18.94 -2.62
CA LEU A 30 3.65 19.73 -1.90
C LEU A 30 2.92 20.72 -2.80
N GLU A 31 3.63 21.38 -3.72
CA GLU A 31 3.08 22.27 -4.75
C GLU A 31 2.19 21.51 -5.74
N ALA A 32 2.58 20.31 -6.18
CA ALA A 32 1.76 19.47 -7.05
C ALA A 32 0.48 18.96 -6.36
N LEU A 33 0.53 18.72 -5.04
CA LEU A 33 -0.64 18.43 -4.21
C LEU A 33 -1.55 19.65 -4.01
N TRP A 34 -1.04 20.84 -4.32
CA TRP A 34 -1.65 22.14 -4.10
C TRP A 34 -1.78 22.92 -5.41
N PRO A 35 -2.56 22.44 -6.41
CA PRO A 35 -2.80 23.26 -7.58
C PRO A 35 -3.39 24.59 -7.12
N PRO A 36 -2.88 25.74 -7.61
CA PRO A 36 -3.36 27.05 -7.19
C PRO A 36 -4.87 27.11 -7.39
N ALA A 37 -5.58 27.56 -6.35
CA ALA A 37 -6.97 27.92 -6.46
C ALA A 37 -7.08 28.96 -7.59
N SER A 38 -7.69 28.57 -8.71
CA SER A 38 -7.82 29.35 -9.94
C SER A 38 -6.54 29.52 -10.79
N VAL A 39 -6.49 28.74 -11.85
CA VAL A 39 -6.10 29.25 -13.17
C VAL A 39 -7.33 29.00 -14.04
N ASP A 40 -7.94 30.06 -14.54
CA ASP A 40 -9.15 30.10 -15.41
C ASP A 40 -10.53 30.32 -14.76
N GLY A 41 -10.62 30.70 -13.49
CA GLY A 41 -11.91 31.12 -12.89
C GLY A 41 -13.02 30.06 -12.88
N THR A 42 -12.71 28.83 -13.27
CA THR A 42 -13.65 27.72 -13.24
C THR A 42 -13.50 27.03 -11.89
N THR A 43 -14.22 27.54 -10.89
CA THR A 43 -14.53 26.76 -9.69
C THR A 43 -15.30 25.54 -10.19
N ILE A 44 -14.70 24.35 -10.14
CA ILE A 44 -15.46 23.11 -10.28
C ILE A 44 -16.30 23.01 -9.01
N ALA A 45 -17.44 23.70 -9.00
CA ALA A 45 -18.45 23.56 -7.98
C ALA A 45 -18.98 22.13 -8.12
N LEU A 46 -18.52 21.24 -7.24
CA LEU A 46 -19.16 19.95 -6.98
C LEU A 46 -20.49 20.25 -6.27
N ASN A 47 -21.45 20.79 -7.03
CA ASN A 47 -22.79 21.06 -6.53
C ASN A 47 -23.47 19.71 -6.22
N GLY A 48 -23.57 19.38 -4.94
CA GLY A 48 -24.69 18.58 -4.43
C GLY A 48 -24.42 17.17 -3.93
N MET A 49 -23.26 16.84 -3.35
CA MET A 49 -23.13 15.60 -2.55
C MET A 49 -22.29 15.83 -1.29
N ASP A 50 -22.84 15.41 -0.15
CA ASP A 50 -22.20 15.31 1.17
C ASP A 50 -21.06 14.26 1.18
N ILE A 51 -20.02 14.50 0.36
CA ILE A 51 -18.69 13.97 0.62
C ILE A 51 -17.99 15.14 1.29
N ALA A 52 -17.75 15.01 2.61
CA ALA A 52 -17.23 16.04 3.51
C ALA A 52 -16.60 17.25 2.80
N THR A 53 -17.22 18.41 3.02
CA THR A 53 -17.06 19.75 2.44
C THR A 53 -15.66 20.38 2.51
N GLU A 54 -14.58 19.61 2.68
CA GLU A 54 -13.23 20.13 2.65
C GLU A 54 -12.67 20.07 1.23
N SER A 55 -12.03 21.17 0.79
CA SER A 55 -11.35 21.19 -0.50
C SER A 55 -10.37 20.01 -0.55
N PRO A 56 -10.44 19.12 -1.54
CA PRO A 56 -9.57 17.96 -1.66
C PRO A 56 -8.04 18.28 -1.59
N SER A 57 -7.64 19.52 -1.92
CA SER A 57 -6.27 20.04 -1.76
C SER A 57 -5.86 20.30 -0.31
N GLN A 58 -6.80 20.76 0.54
CA GLN A 58 -6.57 20.97 1.97
C GLN A 58 -6.40 19.62 2.69
N THR A 59 -7.12 18.58 2.25
CA THR A 59 -7.01 17.22 2.78
C THR A 59 -5.65 16.59 2.49
N SER A 60 -5.10 16.73 1.27
CA SER A 60 -3.82 16.10 0.91
C SER A 60 -2.62 16.71 1.64
N ALA A 61 -2.59 18.03 1.83
CA ALA A 61 -1.52 18.68 2.60
C ALA A 61 -1.61 18.37 4.10
N GLN A 62 -2.82 18.26 4.65
CA GLN A 62 -3.00 17.84 6.03
C GLN A 62 -2.51 16.39 6.22
N ILE A 63 -2.88 15.47 5.31
CA ILE A 63 -2.38 14.09 5.33
C ILE A 63 -0.83 14.07 5.25
N ALA A 64 -0.20 14.90 4.41
CA ALA A 64 1.26 14.97 4.33
C ALA A 64 1.92 15.46 5.64
N LYS A 65 1.29 16.44 6.33
CA LYS A 65 1.73 16.88 7.66
C LYS A 65 1.59 15.76 8.69
N ASP A 66 0.46 15.05 8.68
CA ASP A 66 0.21 13.93 9.58
C ASP A 66 1.23 12.80 9.37
N ILE A 67 1.54 12.46 8.11
CA ILE A 67 2.60 11.50 7.75
C ILE A 67 3.94 11.95 8.34
N SER A 68 4.29 13.22 8.18
CA SER A 68 5.57 13.75 8.70
C SER A 68 5.65 13.65 10.22
N ALA A 69 4.54 13.93 10.92
CA ALA A 69 4.45 13.79 12.37
C ALA A 69 4.55 12.32 12.80
N LEU A 70 3.87 11.41 12.10
CA LEU A 70 3.92 9.96 12.36
C LEU A 70 5.33 9.40 12.13
N ILE A 71 6.01 9.78 11.06
CA ILE A 71 7.40 9.41 10.78
C ILE A 71 8.32 9.83 11.94
N GLY A 72 8.16 11.06 12.43
CA GLY A 72 8.90 11.55 13.60
C GLY A 72 8.60 10.76 14.87
N LYS A 73 7.32 10.51 15.16
CA LYS A 73 6.87 9.74 16.33
C LYS A 73 7.35 8.28 16.30
N LEU A 74 7.35 7.68 15.11
CA LEU A 74 7.82 6.33 14.86
C LEU A 74 9.35 6.22 14.79
N GLU A 75 10.06 7.35 14.81
CA GLU A 75 11.53 7.42 14.72
C GLU A 75 12.08 6.70 13.48
N ILE A 76 11.30 6.71 12.40
CA ILE A 76 11.67 6.15 11.10
C ILE A 76 12.16 7.27 10.17
N GLY A 77 13.02 6.95 9.21
CA GLY A 77 13.40 7.89 8.14
C GLY A 77 14.72 8.63 8.29
N SER A 78 15.50 8.41 9.35
CA SER A 78 16.89 8.89 9.48
C SER A 78 17.94 7.79 9.23
N LYS A 79 17.47 6.56 9.02
CA LYS A 79 18.28 5.38 8.71
C LYS A 79 17.66 4.65 7.53
N CYS A 80 18.50 4.17 6.62
CA CYS A 80 18.11 3.34 5.49
C CYS A 80 18.54 1.90 5.80
N THR A 81 17.56 0.99 5.79
CA THR A 81 17.76 -0.46 5.97
C THR A 81 17.53 -1.25 4.69
N ALA A 82 16.97 -0.60 3.68
CA ALA A 82 16.50 -1.23 2.47
C ALA A 82 16.33 -0.20 1.34
N PHE A 83 16.53 -0.65 0.11
CA PHE A 83 16.23 0.09 -1.11
C PHE A 83 15.20 -0.67 -1.94
N VAL A 84 14.15 0.03 -2.36
CA VAL A 84 13.27 -0.46 -3.42
C VAL A 84 13.97 -0.23 -4.75
N THR A 85 14.03 -1.26 -5.57
CA THR A 85 14.63 -1.22 -6.91
C THR A 85 13.59 -1.54 -7.97
N ASP A 86 14.01 -1.61 -9.23
CA ASP A 86 13.17 -2.06 -10.35
C ASP A 86 11.98 -1.13 -10.65
N GLY A 87 12.32 0.09 -11.06
CA GLY A 87 11.36 1.13 -11.45
C GLY A 87 11.13 1.24 -12.96
N ASP A 88 11.48 0.21 -13.74
CA ASP A 88 11.38 0.20 -15.20
C ASP A 88 9.94 0.25 -15.72
N LEU A 89 8.99 -0.28 -14.94
CA LEU A 89 7.55 -0.20 -15.19
C LEU A 89 6.88 1.02 -14.55
N ALA A 90 7.66 1.96 -14.01
CA ALA A 90 7.12 3.24 -13.56
C ALA A 90 6.60 4.05 -14.75
N VAL A 91 5.39 4.59 -14.63
CA VAL A 91 4.81 5.46 -15.67
C VAL A 91 4.88 6.91 -15.21
N GLN A 92 5.19 7.79 -16.16
CA GLN A 92 5.14 9.22 -15.91
C GLN A 92 3.70 9.67 -15.72
N TRP A 93 3.42 10.30 -14.57
CA TRP A 93 2.07 10.74 -14.23
C TRP A 93 1.41 11.67 -15.24
N ALA A 94 2.19 12.57 -15.83
CA ALA A 94 1.69 13.57 -16.75
C ALA A 94 0.93 12.95 -17.94
N THR A 95 1.30 11.72 -18.32
CA THR A 95 0.72 10.99 -19.44
C THR A 95 -0.15 9.80 -19.00
N TYR A 96 -0.24 9.53 -17.69
CA TYR A 96 -0.82 8.29 -17.16
C TYR A 96 -2.32 8.13 -17.49
N PHE A 97 -3.06 9.24 -17.58
CA PHE A 97 -4.49 9.22 -17.88
C PHE A 97 -4.80 9.40 -19.38
N ASP A 98 -3.78 9.51 -20.22
CA ASP A 98 -3.92 9.61 -21.66
C ASP A 98 -4.37 8.27 -22.26
N ASP A 99 -4.93 8.31 -23.47
CA ASP A 99 -5.49 7.12 -24.12
C ASP A 99 -4.45 6.02 -24.38
N GLU A 100 -3.17 6.38 -24.55
CA GLU A 100 -2.07 5.41 -24.74
C GLU A 100 -1.92 4.46 -23.54
N HIS A 101 -2.09 4.97 -22.32
CA HIS A 101 -1.89 4.19 -21.09
C HIS A 101 -3.13 3.35 -20.72
N LYS A 102 -4.32 3.72 -21.21
CA LYS A 102 -5.55 2.92 -21.04
C LYS A 102 -5.49 1.57 -21.75
N HIS A 103 -4.60 1.42 -22.74
CA HIS A 103 -4.49 0.25 -23.60
C HIS A 103 -3.18 -0.53 -23.48
N ALA A 104 -2.22 -0.01 -22.71
CA ALA A 104 -0.94 -0.65 -22.57
C ALA A 104 -1.06 -2.00 -21.81
N PRO A 105 -0.17 -2.98 -22.09
CA PRO A 105 -0.18 -4.26 -21.41
C PRO A 105 0.02 -4.10 -19.90
N ARG A 106 -0.51 -5.04 -19.12
CA ARG A 106 -0.32 -5.07 -17.66
C ARG A 106 0.86 -5.94 -17.35
N PHE A 107 1.70 -5.46 -16.45
CA PHE A 107 2.93 -6.12 -16.06
C PHE A 107 2.95 -6.29 -14.54
N GLY A 108 3.93 -7.05 -14.05
CA GLY A 108 4.12 -7.32 -12.64
C GLY A 108 4.03 -8.81 -12.29
N THR A 109 4.43 -9.11 -11.07
CA THR A 109 4.47 -10.46 -10.51
C THR A 109 3.10 -10.78 -9.87
N PRO A 110 2.33 -11.78 -10.34
CA PRO A 110 0.96 -12.05 -9.90
C PRO A 110 0.78 -12.18 -8.37
N GLU A 111 1.80 -12.69 -7.69
CA GLU A 111 1.89 -12.85 -6.24
C GLU A 111 1.74 -11.51 -5.50
N PHE A 112 2.23 -10.42 -6.10
CA PHE A 112 2.23 -9.08 -5.50
C PHE A 112 1.20 -8.13 -6.12
N MET A 113 0.53 -8.50 -7.21
CA MET A 113 -0.55 -7.68 -7.77
C MET A 113 -1.71 -7.51 -6.80
N SER A 114 -2.43 -6.39 -6.88
CA SER A 114 -3.73 -6.29 -6.21
C SER A 114 -4.71 -7.35 -6.73
N LEU A 115 -5.74 -7.71 -5.94
CA LEU A 115 -6.80 -8.62 -6.37
C LEU A 115 -7.53 -8.08 -7.60
N ALA A 116 -7.79 -6.77 -7.64
CA ALA A 116 -8.49 -6.13 -8.74
C ALA A 116 -7.66 -6.13 -10.03
N LEU A 117 -6.36 -5.79 -9.93
CA LEU A 117 -5.43 -5.84 -11.04
C LEU A 117 -5.24 -7.26 -11.57
N HIS A 118 -5.04 -8.23 -10.67
CA HIS A 118 -4.84 -9.63 -11.04
C HIS A 118 -6.09 -10.21 -11.73
N ARG A 119 -7.30 -9.96 -11.21
CA ARG A 119 -8.55 -10.34 -11.89
C ARG A 119 -8.66 -9.71 -13.27
N ALA A 120 -8.41 -8.41 -13.37
CA ALA A 120 -8.49 -7.72 -14.66
C ALA A 120 -7.50 -8.29 -15.68
N MET A 121 -6.28 -8.64 -15.25
CA MET A 121 -5.29 -9.31 -16.09
C MET A 121 -5.80 -10.66 -16.60
N LEU A 122 -6.33 -11.51 -15.72
CA LEU A 122 -6.85 -12.84 -16.09
C LEU A 122 -8.07 -12.76 -17.03
N GLU A 123 -8.97 -11.82 -16.77
CA GLU A 123 -10.19 -11.61 -17.57
C GLU A 123 -9.94 -10.80 -18.84
N ASN A 124 -8.73 -10.26 -19.02
CA ASN A 124 -8.37 -9.32 -20.08
C ASN A 124 -9.35 -8.12 -20.19
N THR A 125 -9.89 -7.66 -19.06
CA THR A 125 -10.86 -6.54 -18.98
C THR A 125 -10.12 -5.22 -18.83
N LYS A 126 -10.67 -4.07 -19.25
CA LYS A 126 -10.02 -2.76 -19.06
C LYS A 126 -9.91 -2.43 -17.57
N TYR A 127 -8.75 -1.94 -17.14
CA TYR A 127 -8.47 -1.60 -15.74
C TYR A 127 -7.52 -0.42 -15.66
N ILE A 128 -7.89 0.58 -14.85
CA ILE A 128 -7.05 1.72 -14.51
C ILE A 128 -6.52 1.41 -13.12
N GLN A 129 -5.21 1.19 -13.01
CA GLN A 129 -4.60 1.03 -11.70
C GLN A 129 -4.70 2.32 -10.90
N SER A 130 -4.82 2.11 -9.61
CA SER A 130 -5.12 3.07 -8.57
C SER A 130 -4.01 3.06 -7.53
N PRO A 131 -3.94 4.09 -6.67
CA PRO A 131 -3.00 4.08 -5.55
C PRO A 131 -3.25 2.91 -4.59
N ALA A 132 -4.48 2.40 -4.52
CA ALA A 132 -4.80 1.25 -3.70
C ALA A 132 -4.08 -0.03 -4.18
N ASP A 133 -3.75 -0.12 -5.47
CA ASP A 133 -3.01 -1.26 -6.02
C ASP A 133 -1.57 -1.29 -5.53
N ASP A 134 -0.90 -0.13 -5.48
CA ASP A 134 0.45 0.03 -4.92
C ASP A 134 0.46 -0.35 -3.42
N VAL A 135 -0.52 0.14 -2.66
CA VAL A 135 -0.62 -0.12 -1.21
C VAL A 135 -0.93 -1.60 -0.94
N GLN A 136 -1.76 -2.22 -1.77
CA GLN A 136 -2.04 -3.65 -1.68
C GLN A 136 -0.85 -4.52 -2.11
N SER A 137 -0.09 -4.08 -3.11
CA SER A 137 1.18 -4.73 -3.47
C SER A 137 2.15 -4.72 -2.29
N PHE A 138 2.25 -3.59 -1.58
CA PHE A 138 3.08 -3.50 -0.38
C PHE A 138 2.61 -4.47 0.72
N PHE A 139 1.30 -4.63 0.89
CA PHE A 139 0.75 -5.61 1.83
C PHE A 139 1.15 -7.04 1.47
N TRP A 140 1.05 -7.42 0.19
CA TRP A 140 1.45 -8.75 -0.25
C TRP A 140 2.93 -9.02 -0.01
N VAL A 141 3.78 -8.03 -0.23
CA VAL A 141 5.21 -8.13 0.09
C VAL A 141 5.45 -8.27 1.59
N MET A 142 4.75 -7.49 2.42
CA MET A 142 4.89 -7.60 3.86
C MET A 142 4.46 -8.98 4.37
N LEU A 143 3.32 -9.48 3.87
CA LEU A 143 2.84 -10.82 4.18
C LEU A 143 3.85 -11.90 3.74
N TRP A 144 4.39 -11.77 2.53
CA TRP A 144 5.43 -12.66 2.04
C TRP A 144 6.65 -12.62 2.97
N ALA A 145 7.13 -11.42 3.35
CA ALA A 145 8.23 -11.29 4.29
C ALA A 145 7.95 -11.97 5.65
N VAL A 146 6.70 -11.90 6.16
CA VAL A 146 6.28 -12.59 7.38
C VAL A 146 6.31 -14.12 7.22
N LEU A 147 5.72 -14.64 6.14
CA LEU A 147 5.56 -16.08 5.90
C LEU A 147 6.86 -16.77 5.46
N PHE A 148 7.81 -16.01 4.92
CA PHE A 148 9.09 -16.52 4.43
C PHE A 148 10.28 -16.09 5.31
N ASN A 149 10.02 -15.40 6.41
CA ASN A 149 11.04 -15.07 7.40
C ASN A 149 11.69 -16.35 7.96
N ASN A 150 12.96 -16.59 7.64
CA ASN A 150 13.69 -17.78 8.11
C ASN A 150 14.35 -17.60 9.48
N MET A 151 14.18 -16.43 10.13
CA MET A 151 14.67 -16.19 11.48
C MET A 151 13.85 -16.95 12.53
N ASP A 152 12.62 -17.33 12.18
CA ASP A 152 11.78 -18.20 13.01
C ASP A 152 11.59 -19.56 12.32
N GLN A 153 12.31 -20.57 12.82
CA GLN A 153 12.24 -21.94 12.30
C GLN A 153 11.02 -22.71 12.80
N LYS A 154 10.25 -22.19 13.78
CA LYS A 154 9.12 -22.89 14.39
C LYS A 154 7.80 -22.33 13.88
N ARG A 155 7.43 -22.71 12.66
CA ARG A 155 6.13 -22.38 12.05
C ARG A 155 5.07 -23.41 12.40
N CYS A 156 3.86 -22.96 12.64
CA CYS A 156 2.73 -23.89 12.81
C CYS A 156 2.28 -24.44 11.44
N PRO A 157 1.55 -25.57 11.39
CA PRO A 157 1.08 -26.15 10.13
C PRO A 157 0.25 -25.18 9.27
N ARG A 158 -0.46 -24.24 9.91
CA ARG A 158 -1.26 -23.23 9.22
C ARG A 158 -0.39 -22.21 8.49
N GLU A 159 0.70 -21.74 9.12
CA GLU A 159 1.65 -20.85 8.46
C GLU A 159 2.37 -21.54 7.29
N VAL A 160 2.68 -22.84 7.42
CA VAL A 160 3.26 -23.64 6.33
C VAL A 160 2.28 -23.75 5.16
N ALA A 161 1.00 -24.01 5.43
CA ALA A 161 -0.04 -24.05 4.40
C ALA A 161 -0.20 -22.69 3.70
N TRP A 162 -0.26 -21.59 4.46
CA TRP A 162 -0.35 -20.23 3.90
C TRP A 162 0.86 -19.86 3.06
N ARG A 163 2.05 -20.29 3.46
CA ARG A 163 3.26 -20.11 2.67
C ARG A 163 3.14 -20.81 1.30
N ALA A 164 2.68 -22.07 1.29
CA ALA A 164 2.47 -22.83 0.06
C ALA A 164 1.39 -22.21 -0.84
N GLU A 165 0.36 -21.60 -0.26
CA GLU A 165 -0.68 -20.87 -1.03
C GLU A 165 -0.15 -19.58 -1.67
N MET A 166 0.83 -18.93 -1.03
CA MET A 166 1.49 -17.73 -1.56
C MET A 166 2.54 -18.07 -2.64
N GLU A 167 3.19 -19.23 -2.53
CA GLU A 167 4.07 -19.81 -3.56
C GLU A 167 3.23 -20.23 -4.78
N GLY A 168 3.15 -19.37 -5.80
CA GLY A 168 2.39 -19.62 -7.04
C GLY A 168 0.95 -19.08 -7.03
N ALA A 169 0.70 -18.04 -6.22
CA ALA A 169 -0.63 -17.55 -5.89
C ALA A 169 -1.53 -17.24 -7.10
N ASP A 170 -2.40 -18.21 -7.43
CA ASP A 170 -3.62 -17.99 -8.22
C ASP A 170 -4.49 -16.93 -7.53
N VAL A 171 -5.20 -16.11 -8.31
CA VAL A 171 -6.11 -15.09 -7.81
C VAL A 171 -7.13 -15.63 -6.81
N ARG A 172 -7.52 -16.91 -6.97
CA ARG A 172 -8.40 -17.62 -6.02
C ARG A 172 -7.74 -17.85 -4.67
N ALA A 173 -6.49 -18.31 -4.64
CA ALA A 173 -5.76 -18.50 -3.39
C ALA A 173 -5.61 -17.18 -2.62
N LYS A 174 -5.32 -16.07 -3.33
CA LYS A 174 -5.31 -14.73 -2.72
C LYS A 174 -6.70 -14.33 -2.22
N GLY A 175 -7.75 -14.60 -2.98
CA GLY A 175 -9.13 -14.38 -2.57
C GLY A 175 -9.48 -15.12 -1.26
N ASP A 176 -9.14 -16.40 -1.18
CA ASP A 176 -9.37 -17.21 0.01
C ASP A 176 -8.55 -16.73 1.21
N PHE A 177 -7.30 -16.33 0.99
CA PHE A 177 -6.45 -15.75 2.03
C PHE A 177 -7.06 -14.47 2.61
N THR A 178 -7.53 -13.57 1.75
CA THR A 178 -8.18 -12.33 2.21
C THR A 178 -9.52 -12.58 2.88
N ALA A 179 -10.25 -13.63 2.49
CA ALA A 179 -11.44 -14.06 3.20
C ALA A 179 -11.10 -14.51 4.62
N ARG A 180 -9.96 -15.20 4.82
CA ARG A 180 -9.44 -15.58 6.14
C ARG A 180 -8.99 -14.36 6.94
N LEU A 181 -8.35 -13.36 6.33
CA LEU A 181 -7.99 -12.10 7.03
C LEU A 181 -9.23 -11.39 7.59
N ASN A 182 -10.37 -11.49 6.92
CA ASN A 182 -11.63 -10.91 7.40
C ASN A 182 -12.27 -11.71 8.53
N ARG A 183 -11.80 -12.92 8.80
CA ARG A 183 -12.20 -13.76 9.92
C ARG A 183 -11.12 -13.60 10.99
N GLU A 184 -11.46 -13.71 12.26
CA GLU A 184 -10.51 -13.60 13.38
C GLU A 184 -9.51 -14.79 13.42
N GLU A 185 -9.30 -15.48 12.29
CA GLU A 185 -8.40 -16.64 12.16
C GLU A 185 -6.94 -16.29 12.45
N PHE A 186 -6.54 -15.03 12.26
CA PHE A 186 -5.20 -14.52 12.55
C PHE A 186 -4.99 -14.13 14.02
N ASP A 187 -6.06 -14.05 14.80
CA ASP A 187 -6.00 -13.80 16.22
C ASP A 187 -5.63 -15.11 16.95
N PRO A 188 -4.50 -15.16 17.69
CA PRO A 188 -4.11 -16.35 18.45
C PRO A 188 -5.15 -16.77 19.50
N GLU A 189 -5.83 -15.81 20.13
CA GLU A 189 -6.84 -16.07 21.16
C GLU A 189 -8.11 -16.68 20.55
N PHE A 190 -8.54 -16.16 19.41
CA PHE A 190 -9.72 -16.67 18.69
C PHE A 190 -9.44 -18.03 18.02
N SER A 191 -8.28 -18.16 17.39
CA SER A 191 -7.96 -19.36 16.59
C SER A 191 -7.48 -20.55 17.42
N GLY A 192 -7.02 -20.32 18.65
CA GLY A 192 -6.35 -21.34 19.48
C GLY A 192 -5.02 -21.82 18.89
N VAL A 193 -4.50 -21.17 17.84
CA VAL A 193 -3.27 -21.56 17.15
C VAL A 193 -2.08 -20.80 17.74
N LYS A 194 -1.01 -21.52 18.04
CA LYS A 194 0.29 -20.93 18.41
C LYS A 194 1.08 -20.64 17.14
N TYR A 195 1.03 -19.40 16.68
CA TYR A 195 1.83 -18.91 15.54
C TYR A 195 3.30 -18.74 15.91
N SER A 196 4.15 -18.64 14.89
CA SER A 196 5.53 -18.16 15.01
C SER A 196 5.59 -16.81 15.73
N ALA A 197 6.72 -16.48 16.35
CA ALA A 197 6.89 -15.20 17.04
C ALA A 197 6.78 -14.00 16.09
N VAL A 198 7.19 -14.16 14.83
CA VAL A 198 6.96 -13.17 13.76
C VAL A 198 5.46 -13.06 13.47
N GLY A 199 4.76 -14.19 13.35
CA GLY A 199 3.32 -14.25 13.13
C GLY A 199 2.52 -13.57 14.24
N VAL A 200 2.82 -13.85 15.51
CA VAL A 200 2.12 -13.24 16.66
C VAL A 200 2.23 -11.72 16.65
N GLN A 201 3.36 -11.16 16.21
CA GLN A 201 3.54 -9.71 16.14
C GLN A 201 2.85 -9.07 14.95
N LEU A 202 2.96 -9.69 13.77
CA LEU A 202 2.62 -9.03 12.52
C LEU A 202 1.25 -9.42 11.99
N PHE A 203 0.68 -10.57 12.34
CA PHE A 203 -0.64 -10.96 11.86
C PHE A 203 -1.77 -10.03 12.32
N PRO A 204 -1.83 -9.58 13.60
CA PRO A 204 -2.84 -8.60 14.02
C PRO A 204 -2.71 -7.27 13.26
N LEU A 205 -1.46 -6.82 13.05
CA LEU A 205 -1.15 -5.61 12.29
C LEU A 205 -1.61 -5.73 10.83
N LEU A 206 -1.26 -6.84 10.17
CA LEU A 206 -1.67 -7.13 8.79
C LEU A 206 -3.19 -7.19 8.67
N GLN A 207 -3.88 -7.79 9.63
CA GLN A 207 -5.34 -7.83 9.64
C GLN A 207 -5.96 -6.43 9.78
N ALA A 208 -5.45 -5.60 10.70
CA ALA A 208 -5.89 -4.22 10.84
C ALA A 208 -5.66 -3.41 9.55
N TRP A 209 -4.49 -3.58 8.93
CA TRP A 209 -4.14 -2.89 7.69
C TRP A 209 -4.99 -3.33 6.51
N TRP A 210 -5.26 -4.63 6.38
CA TRP A 210 -6.16 -5.15 5.36
C TRP A 210 -7.55 -4.51 5.42
N ARG A 211 -8.11 -4.30 6.62
CA ARG A 211 -9.39 -3.61 6.78
C ARG A 211 -9.35 -2.18 6.22
N LYS A 212 -8.28 -1.43 6.52
CA LYS A 212 -8.08 -0.07 5.98
C LYS A 212 -7.91 -0.04 4.47
N GLN A 213 -7.22 -1.03 3.89
CA GLN A 213 -7.10 -1.12 2.43
C GLN A 213 -8.45 -1.32 1.75
N ARG A 214 -9.35 -2.14 2.30
CA ARG A 214 -10.69 -2.29 1.72
C ARG A 214 -11.51 -1.01 1.80
N GLU A 215 -11.37 -0.23 2.88
CA GLU A 215 -12.00 1.09 2.98
C GLU A 215 -11.48 2.01 1.87
N LEU A 216 -10.16 2.04 1.67
CA LEU A 216 -9.51 2.81 0.62
C LEU A 216 -9.97 2.39 -0.79
N GLU A 217 -10.04 1.09 -1.08
CA GLU A 217 -10.54 0.57 -2.35
C GLU A 217 -12.01 0.91 -2.59
N ALA A 218 -12.86 0.76 -1.56
CA ALA A 218 -14.28 1.07 -1.66
C ALA A 218 -14.52 2.56 -1.94
N ASP A 219 -13.74 3.43 -1.29
CA ASP A 219 -13.77 4.87 -1.52
C ASP A 219 -13.24 5.24 -2.91
N TRP A 220 -12.17 4.59 -3.38
CA TRP A 220 -11.67 4.81 -4.74
C TRP A 220 -12.70 4.40 -5.79
N GLY A 221 -13.42 3.29 -5.54
CA GLY A 221 -14.54 2.88 -6.38
C GLY A 221 -15.65 3.92 -6.47
N LYS A 222 -15.88 4.73 -5.43
CA LYS A 222 -16.83 5.87 -5.49
C LYS A 222 -16.30 6.96 -6.42
N VAL A 223 -15.03 7.35 -6.28
CA VAL A 223 -14.36 8.32 -7.16
C VAL A 223 -14.44 7.90 -8.63
N LEU A 224 -14.15 6.64 -8.95
CA LEU A 224 -14.25 6.13 -10.33
C LEU A 224 -15.67 6.18 -10.89
N ARG A 225 -16.70 6.00 -10.06
CA ARG A 225 -18.10 6.14 -10.51
C ARG A 225 -18.46 7.60 -10.78
N GLU A 226 -17.92 8.52 -10.00
CA GLU A 226 -18.12 9.96 -10.18
C GLU A 226 -17.37 10.49 -11.40
N ALA A 227 -16.15 10.00 -11.66
CA ALA A 227 -15.36 10.35 -12.83
C ALA A 227 -16.13 10.16 -14.15
N LYS A 228 -17.07 9.21 -14.22
CA LYS A 228 -17.95 9.00 -15.39
C LYS A 228 -18.88 10.18 -15.71
N ARG A 229 -19.08 11.09 -14.76
CA ARG A 229 -19.92 12.29 -14.89
C ARG A 229 -19.10 13.55 -15.17
N ILE A 230 -17.78 13.45 -15.17
CA ILE A 230 -16.86 14.57 -15.40
C ILE A 230 -16.61 14.74 -16.90
N SER A 231 -16.46 15.98 -17.36
CA SER A 231 -16.15 16.25 -18.77
C SER A 231 -14.76 15.70 -19.15
N PRO A 232 -14.52 15.30 -20.41
CA PRO A 232 -13.23 14.79 -20.85
C PRO A 232 -12.05 15.72 -20.52
N GLU A 233 -12.25 17.03 -20.64
CA GLU A 233 -11.24 18.08 -20.41
C GLU A 233 -10.84 18.19 -18.94
N SER A 234 -11.73 17.81 -18.02
CA SER A 234 -11.48 17.85 -16.57
C SER A 234 -11.05 16.49 -16.01
N HIS A 235 -11.10 15.43 -16.81
CA HIS A 235 -10.93 14.05 -16.36
C HIS A 235 -9.53 13.76 -15.81
N ALA A 236 -8.47 14.19 -16.52
CA ALA A 236 -7.09 13.99 -16.08
C ALA A 236 -6.80 14.72 -14.75
N ARG A 237 -7.28 15.96 -14.61
CA ARG A 237 -7.09 16.77 -13.40
C ARG A 237 -7.87 16.18 -12.21
N PHE A 238 -9.11 15.74 -12.45
CA PHE A 238 -9.94 15.08 -11.45
C PHE A 238 -9.28 13.82 -10.90
N HIS A 239 -8.80 12.94 -11.78
CA HIS A 239 -8.12 11.71 -11.36
C HIS A 239 -6.82 12.01 -10.64
N LEU A 240 -5.98 12.90 -11.17
CA LEU A 240 -4.69 13.23 -10.56
C LEU A 240 -4.86 13.70 -9.11
N HIS A 241 -5.84 14.59 -8.88
CA HIS A 241 -6.13 15.11 -7.56
C HIS A 241 -6.47 13.98 -6.56
N HIS A 242 -7.44 13.13 -6.91
CA HIS A 242 -7.86 12.03 -6.04
C HIS A 242 -6.76 10.97 -5.90
N TYR A 243 -6.01 10.70 -6.97
CA TYR A 243 -4.92 9.71 -6.96
C TYR A 243 -3.91 10.03 -5.85
N HIS A 244 -3.47 11.30 -5.76
CA HIS A 244 -2.53 11.69 -4.73
C HIS A 244 -3.10 11.59 -3.32
N SER A 245 -4.34 12.03 -3.12
CA SER A 245 -5.01 11.95 -1.82
C SER A 245 -5.09 10.50 -1.32
N PHE A 246 -5.44 9.56 -2.21
CA PHE A 246 -5.54 8.14 -1.88
C PHE A 246 -4.17 7.49 -1.66
N ALA A 247 -3.15 7.85 -2.44
CA ALA A 247 -1.79 7.37 -2.23
C ALA A 247 -1.26 7.76 -0.84
N LEU A 248 -1.41 9.04 -0.48
CA LEU A 248 -0.97 9.55 0.81
C LEU A 248 -1.81 8.97 1.96
N ARG A 249 -3.13 8.85 1.79
CA ARG A 249 -4.01 8.24 2.78
C ARG A 249 -3.59 6.79 3.06
N GLY A 250 -3.30 5.99 2.04
CA GLY A 250 -2.87 4.61 2.25
C GLY A 250 -1.55 4.49 3.02
N VAL A 251 -0.60 5.42 2.78
CA VAL A 251 0.64 5.52 3.57
C VAL A 251 0.35 5.94 5.01
N LYS A 252 -0.50 6.96 5.20
CA LYS A 252 -0.92 7.45 6.52
C LYS A 252 -1.57 6.32 7.33
N ASP A 253 -2.55 5.63 6.76
CA ASP A 253 -3.27 4.54 7.40
C ASP A 253 -2.30 3.44 7.87
N PHE A 254 -1.30 3.09 7.05
CA PHE A 254 -0.25 2.14 7.44
C PHE A 254 0.57 2.65 8.63
N LEU A 255 1.00 3.92 8.61
CA LEU A 255 1.80 4.50 9.69
C LEU A 255 1.01 4.62 11.01
N GLU A 256 -0.28 4.94 10.95
CA GLU A 256 -1.14 4.97 12.13
C GLU A 256 -1.26 3.58 12.77
N ILE A 257 -1.41 2.54 11.96
CA ILE A 257 -1.43 1.16 12.43
C ILE A 257 -0.07 0.77 13.03
N MET A 258 1.04 1.13 12.38
CA MET A 258 2.38 0.87 12.93
C MET A 258 2.58 1.52 14.30
N ASP A 259 2.01 2.71 14.53
CA ASP A 259 2.04 3.40 15.81
C ASP A 259 1.14 2.75 16.86
N GLU A 260 -0.07 2.36 16.47
CA GLU A 260 -1.02 1.62 17.31
C GLU A 260 -0.41 0.29 17.82
N TYR A 261 0.21 -0.47 16.93
CA TYR A 261 0.81 -1.77 17.23
C TYR A 261 2.27 -1.67 17.72
N ARG A 262 2.81 -0.45 17.89
CA ARG A 262 4.19 -0.21 18.33
C ARG A 262 4.59 -0.96 19.61
N PRO A 263 3.74 -1.08 20.64
CA PRO A 263 4.08 -1.86 21.84
C PRO A 263 4.29 -3.35 21.52
N THR A 264 3.45 -3.93 20.68
CA THR A 264 3.55 -5.34 20.25
C THR A 264 4.78 -5.58 19.38
N LEU A 265 5.10 -4.65 18.48
CA LEU A 265 6.31 -4.72 17.65
C LEU A 265 7.61 -4.61 18.45
N LYS A 266 7.55 -4.02 19.66
CA LYS A 266 8.70 -3.89 20.57
C LYS A 266 8.76 -4.99 21.62
N SER A 267 7.69 -5.77 21.81
CA SER A 267 7.61 -6.74 22.92
C SER A 267 8.41 -8.02 22.67
N TYR A 268 8.77 -8.30 21.43
CA TYR A 268 9.67 -9.38 21.07
C TYR A 268 11.04 -8.80 20.75
N GLY A 269 12.09 -9.39 21.32
CA GLY A 269 13.48 -8.97 21.09
C GLY A 269 13.88 -9.05 19.61
N GLN A 270 15.07 -8.53 19.30
CA GLN A 270 15.66 -8.73 17.97
C GLN A 270 15.73 -10.23 17.67
N PHE A 271 15.14 -10.65 16.56
CA PHE A 271 15.32 -12.01 16.06
C PHE A 271 16.81 -12.16 15.74
N GLU A 272 17.53 -12.97 16.52
CA GLU A 272 18.91 -13.27 16.21
C GLU A 272 18.97 -14.15 14.95
N PRO A 273 19.86 -13.86 14.00
CA PRO A 273 20.03 -14.73 12.85
C PRO A 273 20.39 -16.15 13.33
N PRO A 274 19.89 -17.21 12.68
CA PRO A 274 20.37 -18.55 12.97
C PRO A 274 21.89 -18.52 12.84
N SER A 275 22.57 -18.98 13.90
CA SER A 275 24.04 -19.05 13.91
C SER A 275 24.48 -19.76 12.65
N SER A 276 25.23 -19.05 11.79
CA SER A 276 25.77 -19.62 10.57
C SER A 276 26.71 -20.75 10.98
N SER A 277 26.21 -21.98 10.92
CA SER A 277 27.03 -23.17 10.85
C SER A 277 27.59 -23.22 9.43
N LEU A 278 28.68 -22.48 9.24
CA LEU A 278 29.67 -22.79 8.21
C LEU A 278 30.47 -24.01 8.66
#